data_AF-A0A355QF30-F1
#
_entry.id   AF-A0A355QF30-F1
#
_cell.length_a   1.000
_cell.length_b   1.000
_cell.length_c   1.000
_cell.angle_alpha   90.00
_cell.angle_beta   90.00
_cell.angle_gamma   90.00
#
_symmetry.space_group_name_H-M   'P 1'
#
loop_
_entity.id
_entity.type
_entity.pdbx_description
1 polymer ?
#
loop_
_entity_poly.entity_id
_entity_poly.type
_entity_poly.pdbx_seq_one_letter_code
_entity_poly.pdbx_strand_id
1 'polypeptide(L)' 'LARRAARRAVTKLDAVPAPSGEMPVVVGPGGGGVLFHEACGHGLEADLVAKSASVFAGRRGEVVAAPFVTL' A
#
# COMPACT_ATOMS: atom_id res chain seq x y z
N LEU A 1 -14.30 -20.01 -5.20
CA LEU A 1 -13.43 -19.72 -4.03
C LEU A 1 -12.44 -20.86 -3.73
N ALA A 2 -12.90 -22.10 -3.51
CA ALA A 2 -12.07 -23.25 -3.13
C ALA A 2 -10.81 -23.48 -3.99
N ARG A 3 -10.93 -23.55 -5.32
CA ARG A 3 -9.76 -23.72 -6.21
C ARG A 3 -8.71 -22.62 -6.08
N ARG A 4 -9.12 -21.38 -5.81
CA ARG A 4 -8.21 -20.24 -5.61
C ARG A 4 -7.47 -20.37 -4.28
N ALA A 5 -8.18 -20.77 -3.23
CA ALA A 5 -7.59 -21.01 -1.91
C ALA A 5 -6.58 -22.17 -1.96
N ALA A 6 -6.95 -23.31 -2.55
CA ALA A 6 -6.07 -24.47 -2.70
C ALA A 6 -4.78 -24.11 -3.46
N ARG A 7 -4.88 -23.39 -4.59
CA ARG A 7 -3.69 -22.93 -5.33
C ARG A 7 -2.78 -22.03 -4.50
N ARG A 8 -3.35 -21.08 -3.74
CA ARG A 8 -2.56 -20.21 -2.85
C ARG A 8 -1.85 -21.02 -1.75
N ALA A 9 -2.50 -22.05 -1.21
CA ALA A 9 -1.91 -22.91 -0.20
C ALA A 9 -0.70 -23.68 -0.75
N VAL A 10 -0.86 -24.33 -1.91
CA VAL A 10 0.24 -25.04 -2.58
C VAL A 10 1.39 -24.08 -2.93
N THR A 11 1.08 -22.90 -3.47
CA THR A 11 2.11 -21.87 -3.77
C THR A 11 2.92 -21.48 -2.53
N LYS A 12 2.26 -21.37 -1.37
CA LYS A 12 2.93 -21.03 -0.11
C LYS A 12 3.77 -22.18 0.45
N LEU A 13 3.36 -23.43 0.19
CA LEU A 13 4.10 -24.62 0.61
C LEU A 13 5.45 -24.73 -0.12
N ASP A 14 5.46 -24.36 -1.40
CA ASP A 14 6.67 -24.39 -2.25
C ASP A 14 7.55 -23.13 -2.12
N ALA A 15 7.18 -22.18 -1.25
CA ALA A 15 7.86 -20.90 -1.15
C ALA A 15 9.24 -21.01 -0.48
N VAL A 16 10.24 -20.34 -1.07
CA VAL A 16 11.58 -20.16 -0.51
C VAL A 16 11.67 -18.85 0.29
N PRO A 17 12.71 -18.64 1.13
CA PRO A 17 12.94 -17.36 1.77
C PRO A 17 12.97 -16.20 0.76
N ALA A 18 12.29 -15.10 1.10
CA ALA A 18 12.28 -13.91 0.27
C ALA A 18 13.67 -13.20 0.29
N PRO A 19 14.09 -12.59 -0.82
CA PRO A 19 15.30 -11.76 -0.84
C PRO A 19 15.13 -10.54 0.08
N SER A 20 16.25 -10.10 0.67
CA SER A 20 16.30 -8.92 1.55
C SER A 20 16.97 -7.74 0.85
N GLY A 21 16.46 -6.53 1.09
CA GLY A 21 17.02 -5.28 0.58
C GLY A 21 16.02 -4.47 -0.23
N GLU A 22 16.48 -3.35 -0.78
CA GLU A 22 15.69 -2.52 -1.67
C GLU A 22 15.65 -3.13 -3.07
N MET A 23 14.44 -3.30 -3.60
CA MET A 23 14.22 -3.82 -4.95
C MET A 23 12.93 -3.27 -5.54
N PRO A 24 12.81 -3.18 -6.88
CA PRO A 24 11.54 -2.89 -7.52
C PRO A 24 10.48 -3.96 -7.20
N VAL A 25 9.28 -3.54 -6.83
CA VAL A 25 8.15 -4.43 -6.50
C VAL A 25 6.96 -4.12 -7.39
N VAL A 26 6.38 -5.16 -7.99
CA VAL A 26 5.11 -5.06 -8.72
C VAL A 26 3.97 -5.49 -7.82
N VAL A 27 3.04 -4.59 -7.55
CA VAL A 27 1.87 -4.87 -6.72
C VAL A 27 0.68 -5.20 -7.61
N GLY A 28 0.16 -6.43 -7.47
CA GLY A 28 -1.02 -6.87 -8.20
C GLY A 28 -2.32 -6.16 -7.76
N PRO A 29 -3.38 -6.23 -8.58
CA PRO A 29 -4.68 -5.65 -8.23
C PRO A 29 -5.23 -6.23 -6.91
N GLY A 30 -5.98 -5.41 -6.18
CA GLY A 30 -6.46 -5.71 -4.83
C GLY A 30 -5.42 -5.37 -3.76
N GLY A 31 -4.26 -6.03 -3.76
CA GLY A 31 -3.20 -5.80 -2.77
C GLY A 31 -2.71 -4.34 -2.72
N GLY A 32 -2.71 -3.65 -3.86
CA GLY A 32 -2.35 -2.23 -3.95
C GLY A 32 -3.24 -1.31 -3.11
N GLY A 33 -4.51 -1.68 -2.87
CA GLY A 33 -5.41 -0.88 -2.04
C GLY A 33 -4.92 -0.74 -0.59
N VAL A 34 -4.33 -1.80 -0.03
CA VAL A 34 -3.74 -1.75 1.32
C VAL A 34 -2.52 -0.85 1.34
N LEU A 35 -1.67 -0.91 0.31
CA LEU A 35 -0.51 -0.02 0.22
C LEU A 35 -0.94 1.46 0.28
N PHE A 36 -1.99 1.85 -0.44
CA PHE A 36 -2.50 3.22 -0.38
C PHE A 36 -3.16 3.56 0.97
N HIS A 37 -3.91 2.63 1.55
CA HIS A 37 -4.52 2.80 2.87
C HIS A 37 -3.48 3.17 3.93
N GLU A 38 -2.37 2.47 3.96
CA GLU A 38 -1.28 2.73 4.91
C GLU A 38 -0.42 3.93 4.50
N ALA A 39 -0.02 4.01 3.23
CA ALA A 39 0.92 5.03 2.77
C ALA A 39 0.35 6.45 2.80
N CYS A 40 -0.97 6.59 2.63
CA CYS A 40 -1.61 7.90 2.62
C CYS A 40 -3.01 7.92 3.25
N GLY A 41 -3.77 6.82 3.25
CA GLY A 41 -5.14 6.78 3.77
C GLY A 41 -5.24 7.29 5.21
N HIS A 42 -4.54 6.64 6.14
CA HIS A 42 -4.48 7.10 7.53
C HIS A 42 -3.91 8.51 7.65
N GLY A 43 -2.82 8.83 6.95
CA GLY A 43 -2.24 10.17 6.98
C GLY A 43 -3.19 11.27 6.50
N LEU A 44 -4.16 10.95 5.66
CA LEU A 44 -5.16 11.90 5.17
C LEU A 44 -6.43 11.96 6.03
N GLU A 45 -6.50 11.20 7.13
CA GLU A 45 -7.62 11.27 8.07
C GLU A 45 -7.76 12.67 8.66
N ALA A 46 -8.99 13.18 8.65
CA ALA A 46 -9.28 14.57 8.95
C ALA A 46 -8.89 14.97 10.37
N ASP A 47 -9.00 14.07 11.34
CA ASP A 47 -8.66 14.36 12.73
C ASP A 47 -7.14 14.45 12.93
N LEU A 48 -6.34 13.61 12.27
CA LEU A 48 -4.88 13.70 12.28
C LEU A 48 -4.41 14.98 11.59
N VAL A 49 -5.02 15.34 10.47
CA VAL A 49 -4.74 16.60 9.77
C VAL A 49 -5.12 17.81 10.63
N ALA A 50 -6.30 17.81 11.25
CA ALA A 50 -6.77 18.91 12.08
C ALA A 50 -5.92 19.13 13.34
N LYS A 51 -5.34 18.06 13.89
CA LYS A 51 -4.43 18.09 15.04
C LYS A 51 -2.98 18.39 14.66
N SER A 52 -2.68 18.63 13.38
CA SER A 52 -1.31 18.73 12.85
C SER A 52 -0.44 17.52 13.19
N ALA A 53 -1.05 16.34 13.35
CA ALA A 53 -0.40 15.08 13.69
C ALA A 53 -0.12 14.20 12.45
N SER A 54 -0.32 14.75 11.26
CA SER A 54 -0.11 14.09 9.98
C SER A 54 1.03 14.72 9.20
N VAL A 55 1.78 13.88 8.48
CA VAL A 55 2.78 14.31 7.48
C VAL A 55 2.18 15.11 6.31
N PHE A 56 0.86 15.10 6.15
CA PHE A 56 0.12 15.84 5.12
C PHE A 56 -0.50 17.16 5.63
N ALA A 57 -0.42 17.45 6.93
CA ALA A 57 -0.98 18.68 7.49
C ALA A 57 -0.36 19.92 6.85
N GLY A 58 -1.19 20.83 6.34
CA GLY A 58 -0.75 22.07 5.68
C GLY A 58 -0.23 21.92 4.25
N ARG A 59 -0.18 20.70 3.69
CA ARG A 59 0.44 20.41 2.38
C ARG A 59 -0.55 20.36 1.21
N ARG A 60 -1.72 20.97 1.36
CA ARG A 60 -2.78 20.94 0.34
C ARG A 60 -2.31 21.68 -0.91
N GLY A 61 -2.35 21.00 -2.06
CA GLY A 61 -1.89 21.54 -3.35
C GLY A 61 -0.45 21.17 -3.71
N GLU A 62 0.30 20.55 -2.79
CA GLU A 62 1.61 20.00 -3.11
C GLU A 62 1.50 18.64 -3.82
N VAL A 63 2.47 18.36 -4.69
CA VAL A 63 2.62 17.04 -5.31
C VAL A 63 3.24 16.08 -4.30
N VAL A 64 2.47 15.07 -3.89
CA VAL A 64 2.88 14.07 -2.88
C VAL A 64 3.04 12.66 -3.43
N ALA A 65 2.77 12.45 -4.71
CA ALA A 65 2.91 11.19 -5.41
C ALA A 65 3.34 11.41 -6.87
N ALA A 66 3.71 10.34 -7.57
CA ALA A 66 4.07 10.43 -8.98
C ALA A 66 2.88 10.91 -9.85
N PRO A 67 3.11 11.60 -10.98
CA PRO A 67 2.03 12.24 -11.76
C PRO A 67 0.95 11.31 -12.32
N PHE A 68 1.25 10.01 -12.44
CA PHE A 68 0.30 8.99 -12.93
C PHE A 68 -0.54 8.36 -11.81
N VAL A 69 -0.38 8.80 -10.55
CA VAL A 69 -1.12 8.30 -9.40
C VAL A 69 -2.32 9.20 -9.13
N THR A 70 -3.51 8.60 -9.09
CA THR A 70 -4.75 9.24 -8.61
C THR A 70 -5.44 8.24 -7.71
N LEU A 71 -5.87 8.69 -6.53
CA LEU A 71 -6.56 7.89 -5.51
C LEU A 71 -8.03 8.28 -5.43
#